data_AF-A0A7V7K042-F1
#
_entry.id   AF-A0A7V7K042-F1
#
_cell.length_a   1.000
_cell.length_b   1.000
_cell.length_c   1.000
_cell.angle_alpha   90.00
_cell.angle_beta   90.00
_cell.angle_gamma   90.00
#
_symmetry.space_group_name_H-M   'P 1'
#
loop_
_entity.id
_entity.type
_entity.pdbx_description
1 polymer ?
#
loop_
_entity_poly.entity_id
_entity_poly.type
_entity_poly.pdbx_seq_one_letter_code
_entity_poly.pdbx_strand_id
1 'polypeptide(L)'
;MISSEICKKCGECCKNYPFIELTAGEIKLLELATGLPFKMFTNSNGKKVAGYFLQFQKNGACFFLTDHNDGYSCRVYEARPGICKKYPSQAKEKKSCDANRAQFIAG
;
A
#
# COMPACT_ATOMS: atom_id res chain seq x y z
N MET A 1 2.91 -12.26 -16.30
CA MET A 1 3.65 -10.99 -16.14
C MET A 1 2.82 -10.09 -15.26
N ILE A 2 3.33 -9.73 -14.07
CA ILE A 2 2.61 -8.83 -13.17
C ILE A 2 2.83 -7.42 -13.70
N SER A 3 1.79 -6.80 -14.24
CA SER A 3 1.82 -5.41 -14.68
C SER A 3 1.98 -4.53 -13.43
N SER A 4 3.15 -3.91 -13.24
CA SER A 4 3.33 -2.88 -12.23
C SER A 4 2.75 -1.59 -12.79
N GLU A 5 1.47 -1.35 -12.59
CA GLU A 5 0.89 -0.07 -12.97
C GLU A 5 1.46 1.05 -12.09
N ILE A 6 1.85 2.14 -12.74
CA ILE A 6 2.22 3.40 -12.09
C ILE A 6 1.07 3.82 -11.18
N CYS A 7 1.37 4.13 -9.92
CA CYS A 7 0.35 4.60 -9.00
C CYS A 7 -0.14 5.97 -9.50
N LYS A 8 -1.31 6.01 -10.15
CA LYS A 8 -1.92 7.25 -10.69
C LYS A 8 -2.25 8.31 -9.61
N LYS A 9 -2.01 8.01 -8.33
CA LYS A 9 -2.13 8.93 -7.18
C LYS A 9 -0.78 9.06 -6.47
N CYS A 10 0.15 9.78 -7.08
CA CYS A 10 1.46 10.30 -6.60
C CYS A 10 2.39 9.44 -5.70
N GLY A 11 2.02 8.24 -5.23
CA GLY A 11 2.82 7.38 -4.33
C GLY A 11 2.96 7.88 -2.89
N GLU A 12 2.92 9.19 -2.66
CA GLU A 12 3.09 9.82 -1.34
C GLU A 12 2.06 9.39 -0.29
N CYS A 13 0.85 9.05 -0.70
CA CYS A 13 -0.15 8.53 0.22
C CYS A 13 0.23 7.17 0.82
N CYS A 14 0.93 6.33 0.04
CA CYS A 14 1.45 5.04 0.49
C CYS A 14 2.65 5.19 1.44
N LYS A 15 3.22 6.39 1.56
CA LYS A 15 4.25 6.72 2.54
C LYS A 15 3.67 7.22 3.86
N ASN A 16 2.54 7.94 3.81
CA ASN A 16 2.03 8.69 4.95
C ASN A 16 0.79 8.08 5.64
N TYR A 17 0.00 7.23 4.95
CA TYR A 17 -1.21 6.60 5.54
C TYR A 17 -1.32 5.08 5.31
N PRO A 18 -0.35 4.25 5.73
CA PRO A 18 -0.31 2.85 5.32
C PRO A 18 -0.81 1.85 6.38
N PHE A 19 -1.52 2.26 7.44
CA PHE A 19 -2.15 1.31 8.39
C PHE A 19 -3.30 0.56 7.72
N ILE A 20 -2.95 -0.51 7.00
CA ILE A 20 -3.87 -1.35 6.23
C ILE A 20 -4.03 -2.67 6.98
N GLU A 21 -5.19 -2.88 7.58
CA GLU A 21 -5.57 -4.20 8.10
C GLU A 21 -5.90 -5.13 6.93
N LEU A 22 -5.44 -6.37 7.02
CA LEU A 22 -5.59 -7.40 6.01
C LEU A 22 -6.46 -8.54 6.55
N THR A 23 -7.44 -8.93 5.75
CA THR A 23 -8.20 -10.17 5.95
C THR A 23 -7.39 -11.40 5.52
N ALA A 24 -7.75 -12.58 6.00
CA ALA A 24 -7.11 -13.83 5.59
C ALA A 24 -7.22 -14.08 4.07
N GLY A 25 -8.31 -13.65 3.43
CA GLY A 25 -8.49 -13.77 1.98
C GLY A 25 -7.52 -12.87 1.21
N GLU A 26 -7.33 -11.63 1.67
CA GLU A 26 -6.37 -10.69 1.05
C GLU A 26 -4.92 -11.16 1.22
N ILE A 27 -4.59 -11.74 2.38
CA ILE A 27 -3.26 -12.35 2.60
C ILE A 27 -3.01 -13.43 1.55
N LYS A 28 -3.94 -14.38 1.38
CA LYS A 28 -3.81 -15.45 0.38
C LYS A 28 -3.66 -14.89 -1.04
N LEU A 29 -4.43 -13.87 -1.40
CA LEU A 29 -4.33 -13.23 -2.71
C LEU A 29 -2.95 -12.58 -2.92
N LEU A 30 -2.40 -11.93 -1.89
CA LEU A 30 -1.07 -11.34 -1.95
C LEU A 30 0.04 -12.38 -2.01
N GLU A 31 -0.06 -13.50 -1.28
CA GLU A 31 0.88 -14.63 -1.39
C GLU A 31 0.88 -15.20 -2.81
N LEU A 32 -0.32 -15.44 -3.40
CA LEU A 32 -0.45 -15.92 -4.77
C LEU A 32 0.11 -14.92 -5.80
N ALA A 33 -0.16 -13.62 -5.62
CA ALA A 33 0.29 -12.59 -6.54
C ALA A 33 1.80 -12.34 -6.49
N THR A 34 2.45 -12.56 -5.34
CA THR A 34 3.86 -12.18 -5.12
C THR A 34 4.81 -13.38 -5.03
N GLY A 35 4.29 -14.58 -4.73
CA GLY A 35 5.08 -15.74 -4.35
C GLY A 35 5.76 -15.62 -2.98
N LEU A 36 5.49 -14.55 -2.22
CA LEU A 36 6.09 -14.30 -0.91
C LEU A 36 5.21 -14.92 0.18
N PRO A 37 5.81 -15.49 1.24
CA PRO A 37 5.04 -15.90 2.42
C PRO A 37 4.57 -14.66 3.19
N PHE A 38 3.36 -14.74 3.77
CA PHE A 38 2.70 -13.60 4.42
C PHE A 38 3.54 -12.91 5.50
N LYS A 39 4.38 -13.67 6.21
CA LYS A 39 5.27 -13.14 7.25
C LYS A 39 6.26 -12.08 6.75
N MET A 40 6.54 -12.01 5.44
CA MET A 40 7.43 -11.01 4.87
C MET A 40 6.76 -9.66 4.61
N PHE A 41 5.43 -9.64 4.48
CA PHE A 41 4.69 -8.43 4.13
C PHE A 41 3.61 -8.07 5.15
N THR A 42 3.56 -8.79 6.28
CA THR A 42 2.60 -8.56 7.35
C THR A 42 3.26 -8.46 8.72
N ASN A 43 2.70 -7.61 9.57
CA ASN A 43 2.94 -7.59 11.00
C ASN A 43 1.71 -8.11 11.73
N SER A 44 1.91 -8.92 12.78
CA SER A 44 0.81 -9.29 13.68
C SER A 44 0.24 -8.03 14.35
N ASN A 45 -1.08 -7.94 14.45
CA ASN A 45 -1.76 -6.85 15.15
C ASN A 45 -1.70 -6.97 16.69
N GLY A 46 -1.03 -8.00 17.22
CA GLY A 46 -0.86 -8.22 18.66
C GLY A 46 -2.15 -8.58 19.43
N LYS A 47 -3.27 -8.80 18.74
CA LYS A 47 -4.56 -9.14 19.37
C LYS A 47 -4.71 -10.65 19.57
N LYS A 48 -5.55 -11.05 20.54
CA LYS A 48 -5.94 -12.47 20.79
C LYS A 48 -6.57 -13.15 19.57
N VAL A 49 -7.19 -12.38 18.68
CA VAL A 49 -7.68 -12.83 17.37
C VAL A 49 -6.68 -12.35 16.33
N ALA A 50 -6.09 -13.29 15.58
CA ALA A 50 -5.08 -12.97 14.57
C ALA A 50 -5.65 -12.02 13.52
N GLY A 51 -5.19 -10.78 13.52
CA GLY A 51 -5.30 -9.89 12.37
C GLY A 51 -3.91 -9.38 12.01
N TYR A 52 -3.75 -8.99 10.75
CA TYR A 52 -2.46 -8.62 10.21
C TYR A 52 -2.53 -7.22 9.65
N PHE A 53 -1.49 -6.43 9.91
CA PHE A 53 -1.28 -5.18 9.20
C PHE A 53 -0.25 -5.38 8.11
N LEU A 54 -0.39 -4.65 7.01
CA LEU A 54 0.66 -4.57 6.02
C LEU A 54 1.95 -4.05 6.66
N GLN A 55 3.08 -4.66 6.34
CA GLN A 55 4.39 -4.23 6.82
C GLN A 55 4.83 -2.93 6.11
N PHE A 56 5.76 -2.22 6.76
CA PHE A 56 6.42 -1.04 6.20
C PHE A 56 7.88 -1.32 5.88
N GLN A 57 8.38 -0.61 4.88
CA GLN A 57 9.80 -0.47 4.61
C GLN A 57 10.46 0.36 5.72
N LYS A 58 11.80 0.36 5.77
CA LYS A 58 12.57 1.11 6.77
C LYS A 58 12.30 2.62 6.73
N ASN A 59 11.95 3.16 5.56
CA ASN A 59 11.61 4.57 5.37
C ASN A 59 10.13 4.90 5.69
N GLY A 60 9.37 3.96 6.25
CA GLY A 60 7.95 4.13 6.57
C GLY A 60 7.00 3.92 5.38
N ALA A 61 7.51 3.68 4.17
CA ALA A 61 6.67 3.42 3.01
C ALA A 61 5.99 2.04 3.09
N CYS A 62 4.85 1.90 2.43
CA CYS A 62 4.20 0.62 2.16
C CYS A 62 5.19 -0.43 1.61
N PHE A 63 5.16 -1.65 2.12
CA PHE A 63 6.04 -2.75 1.67
C PHE A 63 6.01 -3.01 0.15
N PHE A 64 4.86 -2.81 -0.49
CA PHE A 64 4.70 -3.04 -1.93
C PHE A 64 4.94 -1.80 -2.81
N LEU A 65 5.29 -0.65 -2.22
CA LEU A 65 5.64 0.55 -2.98
C LEU A 65 7.04 0.39 -3.57
N THR A 66 7.18 0.66 -4.86
CA THR A 66 8.49 0.80 -5.51
C THR A 66 8.64 2.26 -5.93
N ASP A 67 9.74 2.85 -5.49
CA ASP A 67 10.20 4.18 -5.87
C ASP A 67 11.07 4.08 -7.12
N HIS A 68 10.81 4.94 -8.09
CA HIS A 68 11.51 5.08 -9.35
C HIS A 68 11.93 6.54 -9.51
N ASN A 69 12.96 6.82 -10.31
CA ASN A 69 13.47 8.18 -10.49
C ASN A 69 12.39 9.19 -10.98
N ASP A 70 11.34 8.71 -11.63
CA ASP A 70 10.25 9.49 -12.23
C ASP A 70 8.88 9.25 -11.56
N GLY A 71 8.81 8.49 -10.45
CA GLY A 71 7.57 8.29 -9.71
C GLY A 71 7.49 6.99 -8.93
N TYR A 72 6.26 6.54 -8.65
CA TYR A 72 6.02 5.36 -7.81
C TYR A 72 5.11 4.34 -8.47
N SER A 73 5.36 3.07 -8.19
CA SER A 73 4.51 1.95 -8.63
C SER A 73 4.14 1.04 -7.47
N CYS A 74 3.02 0.33 -7.59
CA CYS A 74 2.61 -0.68 -6.62
C CYS A 74 2.83 -2.06 -7.23
N ARG A 75 3.68 -2.89 -6.60
CA ARG A 75 4.01 -4.24 -7.09
C ARG A 75 2.82 -5.21 -7.08
N VAL A 76 1.76 -4.89 -6.35
CA VAL A 76 0.55 -5.72 -6.21
C VAL A 76 -0.70 -4.98 -6.65
N TYR A 77 -0.61 -4.07 -7.63
CA TYR A 77 -1.70 -3.18 -8.01
C TYR A 77 -3.04 -3.90 -8.26
N GLU A 78 -3.02 -5.02 -9.00
CA GLU A 78 -4.23 -5.82 -9.26
C GLU A 78 -4.73 -6.59 -8.02
N ALA A 79 -3.80 -7.07 -7.20
CA ALA A 79 -4.07 -7.82 -5.97
C ALA A 79 -4.24 -6.92 -4.74
N ARG A 80 -4.41 -5.61 -4.92
CA ARG A 80 -4.53 -4.65 -3.81
C ARG A 80 -5.62 -5.07 -2.81
N PRO A 81 -5.34 -4.96 -1.49
CA PRO A 81 -6.38 -5.06 -0.47
C PRO A 81 -7.54 -4.10 -0.74
N GLY A 82 -8.72 -4.44 -0.24
CA GLY A 82 -9.96 -3.68 -0.42
C GLY A 82 -9.81 -2.22 0.05
N ILE A 83 -9.11 -1.99 1.16
CA ILE A 83 -8.82 -0.63 1.64
C ILE A 83 -7.98 0.13 0.60
N CYS A 84 -6.92 -0.47 0.06
CA CYS A 84 -6.07 0.16 -0.96
C CYS A 84 -6.81 0.40 -2.28
N LYS A 85 -7.78 -0.47 -2.65
CA LYS A 85 -8.63 -0.28 -3.84
C LYS A 85 -9.57 0.93 -3.69
N LYS A 86 -10.10 1.14 -2.49
CA LYS A 86 -11.01 2.25 -2.18
C LYS A 86 -10.27 3.58 -1.91
N TYR A 87 -8.94 3.56 -1.84
CA TYR A 87 -8.15 4.67 -1.33
C TYR A 87 -7.97 5.86 -2.34
N PRO A 88 -7.94 7.12 -1.85
CA PRO A 88 -8.42 7.54 -0.54
C PRO A 88 -9.93 7.40 -0.46
N SER A 89 -10.40 6.86 0.67
CA SER A 89 -11.82 6.61 0.93
C SER A 89 -12.41 7.57 1.96
N GLN A 90 -11.57 8.21 2.78
CA GLN A 90 -11.96 9.17 3.80
C GLN A 90 -11.49 10.58 3.48
N ALA A 91 -12.22 11.59 3.97
CA ALA A 91 -11.89 13.00 3.74
C ALA A 91 -10.48 13.38 4.23
N LYS A 92 -10.04 12.83 5.37
CA LYS A 92 -8.69 13.04 5.91
C LYS A 92 -7.59 12.49 4.99
N GLU A 93 -7.82 11.29 4.43
CA GLU A 93 -6.90 10.63 3.49
C GLU A 93 -6.83 11.45 2.20
N LYS A 94 -8.00 11.86 1.68
CA LYS A 94 -8.10 12.66 0.46
C LYS A 94 -7.40 14.01 0.60
N LYS A 95 -7.64 14.73 1.70
CA LYS A 95 -6.98 16.03 1.97
C LYS A 95 -5.46 15.89 1.98
N SER A 96 -4.93 14.84 2.61
CA SER A 96 -3.48 14.60 2.61
C SER A 96 -2.96 14.21 1.22
N CYS A 97 -3.67 13.35 0.48
CA CYS A 97 -3.31 13.00 -0.90
C CYS A 97 -3.25 14.23 -1.79
N ASP A 98 -4.26 15.09 -1.73
CA ASP A 98 -4.38 16.28 -2.57
C ASP A 98 -3.27 17.29 -2.24
N ALA A 99 -2.96 17.50 -0.96
CA ALA A 99 -1.87 18.38 -0.53
C ALA A 99 -0.51 17.88 -1.03
N ASN A 100 -0.22 16.59 -0.87
CA ASN A 100 1.03 15.99 -1.37
C ASN A 100 1.12 16.02 -2.90
N ARG A 101 0.00 15.78 -3.60
CA ARG A 101 -0.06 15.87 -5.06
C ARG A 101 0.22 17.28 -5.57
N ALA A 102 -0.31 18.32 -4.91
CA ALA A 102 -0.07 19.71 -5.30
C ALA A 102 1.42 20.08 -5.18
N GLN A 103 2.12 19.59 -4.15
CA GLN A 103 3.56 19.83 -3.98
C GLN A 103 4.40 19.18 -5.08
N PHE A 104 4.00 17.99 -5.55
CA PHE A 104 4.72 17.25 -6.60
C PHE A 104 4.46 17.75 -8.03
N ILE A 105 3.38 18.51 -8.26
CA ILE A 105 3.08 19.14 -9.56
C ILE A 105 3.67 20.55 -9.64
N ALA A 106 3.88 21.19 -8.50
CA ALA A 106 4.41 22.55 -8.40
C ALA A 106 5.94 22.62 -8.28
N GLY A 107 6.62 21.47 -8.20
CA GLY A 107 8.09 21.34 -8.25
C GLY A 107 8.51 20.66 -9.53
#